data_AF-A0A2T0LCW1-F1
#
_entry.id   AF-A0A2T0LCW1-F1
#
_cell.length_a   1.000
_cell.length_b   1.000
_cell.length_c   1.000
_cell.angle_alpha   90.00
_cell.angle_beta   90.00
_cell.angle_gamma   90.00
#
_symmetry.space_group_name_H-M   'P 1'
#
loop_
_entity.id
_entity.type
_entity.pdbx_description
1 polymer ?
#
loop_
_entity_poly.entity_id
_entity_poly.type
_entity_poly.pdbx_seq_one_letter_code
_entity_poly.pdbx_strand_id
1 'polypeptide(L)'
;MPVFIKRLLHPLKERSGSSTVEFVLVIPFFLLMALVVWQFAVAGLAVLDTQAALRDAVRVAAIEKDPGAAIQQAKASFGKSGAYRASFDVNIGSDRAIVTAKTEVDIVFLSGLPPITFTRSAVAPVLD
;
A
#
# COMPACT_ATOMS: atom_id res chain seq x y z
N MET A 1 58.07 -36.49 30.55
CA MET A 1 58.28 -35.21 29.84
C MET A 1 57.53 -35.27 28.51
N PRO A 2 56.64 -34.32 28.20
CA PRO A 2 55.47 -34.56 27.33
C PRO A 2 55.56 -33.78 26.00
N VAL A 3 55.56 -34.49 24.87
CA VAL A 3 55.45 -33.86 23.53
C VAL A 3 54.05 -34.06 22.92
N PHE A 4 53.26 -35.00 23.44
CA PHE A 4 52.00 -35.42 22.80
C PHE A 4 50.77 -34.53 23.10
N ILE A 5 50.80 -33.73 24.17
CA ILE A 5 49.63 -32.91 24.57
C ILE A 5 49.57 -31.57 23.81
N LYS A 6 50.67 -31.12 23.18
CA LYS A 6 50.71 -29.84 22.47
C LYS A 6 49.83 -29.75 21.22
N ARG A 7 49.31 -30.87 20.70
CA ARG A 7 48.49 -30.89 19.47
C ARG A 7 46.99 -30.82 19.73
N LEU A 8 46.55 -30.92 20.98
CA LEU A 8 45.12 -30.86 21.36
C LEU A 8 44.66 -29.45 21.82
N LEU A 9 45.59 -28.49 21.88
CA LEU A 9 45.33 -27.10 22.20
C LEU A 9 45.89 -26.22 21.08
N HIS A 10 45.18 -26.16 19.95
CA HIS A 10 45.21 -24.95 19.16
C HIS A 10 44.07 -24.06 19.66
N PRO A 11 44.36 -23.01 20.44
CA PRO A 11 43.35 -22.07 20.88
C PRO A 11 42.98 -21.15 19.72
N LEU A 12 41.68 -21.10 19.40
CA LEU A 12 40.92 -19.90 19.01
C LEU A 12 41.64 -18.96 18.02
N LYS A 13 41.83 -19.42 16.77
CA LYS A 13 42.35 -18.55 15.72
C LYS A 13 41.20 -17.76 15.06
N GLU A 14 41.15 -16.48 15.41
CA GLU A 14 40.44 -15.36 14.78
C GLU A 14 38.89 -15.33 14.87
N ARG A 15 38.37 -14.83 16.00
CA ARG A 15 37.00 -14.27 16.10
C ARG A 15 36.90 -12.83 15.55
N SER A 16 37.86 -12.41 14.73
CA SER A 16 37.91 -11.08 14.12
C SER A 16 37.06 -11.07 12.85
N GLY A 17 35.74 -11.06 13.02
CA GLY A 17 34.77 -11.13 11.92
C GLY A 17 33.41 -11.71 12.30
N SER A 18 33.29 -12.37 13.46
CA SER A 18 32.02 -12.93 13.97
C SER A 18 30.94 -11.86 14.07
N SER A 19 31.30 -10.67 14.60
CA SER A 19 30.38 -9.55 14.77
C SER A 19 29.84 -9.02 13.43
N THR A 20 30.68 -8.99 12.37
CA THR A 20 30.24 -8.59 11.03
C THR A 20 29.33 -9.63 10.39
N VAL A 21 29.62 -10.92 10.57
CA VAL A 21 28.79 -12.02 10.04
C VAL A 21 27.42 -12.04 10.74
N GLU A 22 27.39 -11.84 12.06
CA GLU A 22 26.16 -11.70 12.83
C GLU A 22 25.34 -10.48 12.39
N PHE A 23 25.98 -9.35 12.05
CA PHE A 23 25.28 -8.18 11.54
C PHE A 23 24.65 -8.41 10.16
N VAL A 24 25.35 -9.09 9.25
CA VAL A 24 24.84 -9.42 7.91
C VAL A 24 23.58 -10.28 7.98
N LEU A 25 23.46 -11.14 9.01
CA LEU A 25 22.25 -11.92 9.27
C LEU A 25 21.02 -11.06 9.61
N VAL A 26 21.21 -9.86 10.18
CA VAL A 26 20.09 -8.96 10.55
C VAL A 26 19.67 -8.05 9.39
N ILE A 27 20.56 -7.75 8.44
CA ILE A 27 20.26 -6.92 7.26
C ILE A 27 18.98 -7.36 6.52
N PRO A 28 18.78 -8.64 6.15
CA PRO A 28 17.56 -9.05 5.45
C PRO A 28 16.30 -8.82 6.29
N PHE A 29 16.38 -8.90 7.62
CA PHE A 29 15.26 -8.57 8.50
C PHE A 29 14.93 -7.07 8.47
N PHE A 30 15.93 -6.20 8.48
CA PHE A 30 15.73 -4.76 8.30
C PHE A 30 15.14 -4.42 6.93
N LEU A 31 15.58 -5.10 5.87
CA LEU A 31 15.01 -4.91 4.53
C LEU A 31 13.53 -5.31 4.49
N LEU A 32 13.16 -6.45 5.09
CA LEU A 32 11.76 -6.86 5.22
C LEU A 32 10.95 -5.82 6.00
N MET A 33 11.48 -5.30 7.11
CA MET A 33 10.81 -4.26 7.88
C MET A 33 10.62 -2.96 7.07
N ALA A 34 11.63 -2.55 6.30
CA ALA A 34 11.53 -1.40 5.41
C ALA A 34 10.45 -1.60 4.34
N LEU A 35 10.33 -2.79 3.77
CA LEU A 35 9.27 -3.14 2.81
C LEU A 35 7.88 -3.09 3.45
N VAL A 36 7.74 -3.56 4.70
CA VAL A 36 6.48 -3.45 5.44
C VAL A 36 6.09 -1.98 5.66
N VAL A 37 7.04 -1.14 6.09
CA VAL A 37 6.82 0.31 6.24
C VAL A 37 6.42 0.94 4.90
N TRP A 38 7.08 0.55 3.81
CA TRP A 38 6.74 1.01 2.46
C TRP A 38 5.31 0.62 2.06
N GLN A 39 4.88 -0.61 2.39
CA GLN A 39 3.52 -1.06 2.13
C GLN A 39 2.47 -0.21 2.86
N PHE A 40 2.75 0.21 4.10
CA PHE A 40 1.88 1.14 4.82
C PHE A 40 1.79 2.51 4.15
N ALA A 41 2.90 3.03 3.62
CA ALA A 41 2.90 4.29 2.87
C ALA A 41 2.01 4.20 1.61
N VAL A 42 2.13 3.11 0.85
CA VAL A 42 1.30 2.86 -0.34
C VAL A 42 -0.18 2.72 0.02
N ALA A 43 -0.51 1.99 1.08
CA ALA A 43 -1.88 1.86 1.56
C ALA A 43 -2.46 3.21 2.02
N GLY A 44 -1.66 4.03 2.71
CA GLY A 44 -2.04 5.38 3.12
C GLY A 44 -2.36 6.28 1.94
N LEU A 45 -1.50 6.28 0.90
CA LEU A 45 -1.75 7.02 -0.33
C LEU A 45 -3.02 6.56 -1.04
N ALA A 46 -3.25 5.25 -1.15
CA ALA A 46 -4.47 4.71 -1.74
C ALA A 46 -5.73 5.24 -1.03
N VAL A 47 -5.73 5.28 0.31
CA VAL A 47 -6.86 5.80 1.08
C VAL A 47 -7.09 7.29 0.82
N LEU A 48 -6.03 8.09 0.81
CA LEU A 48 -6.12 9.54 0.58
C LEU A 48 -6.65 9.85 -0.83
N ASP A 49 -6.12 9.16 -1.84
CA ASP A 49 -6.53 9.33 -3.24
C ASP A 49 -7.98 8.89 -3.46
N THR A 50 -8.40 7.76 -2.87
CA THR A 50 -9.80 7.32 -2.93
C THR A 50 -10.73 8.36 -2.31
N GLN A 51 -10.36 8.95 -1.17
CA GLN A 51 -11.17 9.98 -0.51
C GLN A 51 -11.27 11.27 -1.35
N ALA A 52 -10.15 11.72 -1.93
CA ALA A 52 -10.13 12.88 -2.81
C ALA A 52 -11.02 12.64 -4.05
N ALA A 53 -10.87 11.49 -4.71
CA ALA A 53 -11.67 11.09 -5.86
C ALA A 53 -13.16 11.02 -5.53
N LEU A 54 -13.54 10.40 -4.42
CA LEU A 54 -14.94 10.31 -3.99
C LEU A 54 -15.57 11.68 -3.73
N ARG A 55 -14.84 12.58 -3.06
CA ARG A 55 -15.32 13.93 -2.74
C ARG A 55 -15.56 14.75 -4.00
N ASP A 56 -14.64 14.67 -4.95
CA ASP A 56 -14.75 15.44 -6.19
C ASP A 56 -15.84 14.84 -7.10
N ALA A 57 -15.93 13.51 -7.16
CA ALA A 57 -16.95 12.80 -7.94
C ALA A 57 -18.37 13.03 -7.40
N VAL A 58 -18.58 12.98 -6.08
CA VAL A 58 -19.92 13.18 -5.50
C VAL A 58 -20.39 14.62 -5.71
N ARG A 59 -19.47 15.58 -5.71
CA ARG A 59 -19.78 16.99 -6.01
C ARG A 59 -20.21 17.16 -7.47
N VAL A 60 -19.48 16.57 -8.42
CA VAL A 60 -19.87 16.62 -9.83
C VAL A 60 -21.19 15.90 -10.06
N ALA A 61 -21.39 14.73 -9.45
CA ALA A 61 -22.65 13.99 -9.53
C ALA A 61 -23.86 14.81 -9.00
N ALA A 62 -23.65 15.58 -7.92
CA ALA A 62 -24.70 16.43 -7.34
C ALA A 62 -25.04 17.68 -8.19
N ILE A 63 -24.07 18.20 -8.96
CA ILE A 63 -24.24 19.44 -9.76
C ILE A 63 -24.69 19.11 -11.18
N GLU A 64 -23.97 18.22 -11.85
CA GLU A 64 -24.16 17.95 -13.28
C GLU A 64 -25.24 16.88 -13.54
N LYS A 65 -25.61 16.12 -12.50
CA LYS A 65 -26.57 15.00 -12.59
C LYS A 65 -26.18 13.95 -13.66
N ASP A 66 -24.93 13.95 -14.13
CA ASP A 66 -24.38 13.01 -15.10
C ASP A 66 -23.41 12.02 -14.42
N PRO A 67 -23.71 10.71 -14.43
CA PRO A 67 -22.80 9.71 -13.88
C PRO A 67 -21.49 9.59 -14.69
N GLY A 68 -21.51 9.91 -15.99
CA GLY A 68 -20.32 9.86 -16.85
C GLY A 68 -19.26 10.89 -16.43
N ALA A 69 -19.68 12.15 -16.30
CA ALA A 69 -18.83 13.23 -15.80
C ALA A 69 -18.28 12.95 -14.39
N ALA A 70 -19.11 12.44 -13.48
CA ALA A 70 -18.69 12.09 -12.12
C ALA A 70 -17.60 11.01 -12.10
N ILE A 71 -17.72 9.96 -12.93
CA ILE A 71 -16.69 8.91 -13.05
C ILE A 71 -15.40 9.47 -13.66
N GLN A 72 -15.52 10.34 -14.67
CA GLN A 72 -14.35 10.95 -15.30
C GLN A 72 -13.60 11.84 -14.30
N GLN A 73 -14.32 12.64 -13.51
CA GLN A 73 -13.74 13.44 -12.44
C GLN A 73 -13.10 12.56 -11.37
N ALA A 74 -13.76 11.47 -10.95
CA ALA A 74 -13.20 10.51 -10.00
C ALA A 74 -11.84 9.98 -10.48
N LYS A 75 -11.75 9.57 -11.75
CA LYS A 75 -10.51 9.08 -12.36
C LYS A 75 -9.45 10.16 -12.52
N ALA A 76 -9.85 11.42 -12.74
CA ALA A 76 -8.92 12.54 -12.85
C ALA A 76 -8.31 12.93 -11.50
N SER A 77 -9.11 12.88 -10.43
CA SER A 77 -8.68 13.16 -9.06
C SER A 77 -7.98 11.95 -8.40
N PHE A 78 -8.18 10.74 -8.91
CA PHE A 78 -7.50 9.54 -8.40
C PHE A 78 -6.03 9.50 -8.84
N GLY A 79 -5.13 9.16 -7.91
CA GLY A 79 -3.69 9.12 -8.19
C GLY A 79 -3.32 8.09 -9.26
N LYS A 80 -2.36 8.46 -10.11
CA LYS A 80 -1.82 7.60 -11.18
C LYS A 80 -0.67 6.75 -10.63
N SER A 81 -0.99 5.81 -9.74
CA SER A 81 -0.02 4.86 -9.21
C SER A 81 -0.22 3.47 -9.83
N GLY A 82 0.87 2.77 -10.13
CA GLY A 82 0.82 1.37 -10.55
C GLY A 82 0.55 0.39 -9.40
N ALA A 83 0.63 0.85 -8.15
CA ALA A 83 0.55 0.02 -6.95
C ALA A 83 -0.87 -0.12 -6.36
N TYR A 84 -1.83 0.67 -6.82
CA TYR A 84 -3.23 0.57 -6.42
C TYR A 84 -4.16 1.07 -7.51
N ARG A 85 -5.37 0.54 -7.56
CA ARG A 85 -6.38 0.82 -8.59
C ARG A 85 -7.73 1.04 -7.92
N ALA A 86 -8.56 1.91 -8.47
CA ALA A 86 -9.93 2.08 -7.99
C ALA A 86 -10.95 1.93 -9.12
N SER A 87 -12.05 1.26 -8.80
CA SER A 87 -13.26 1.20 -9.60
C SER A 87 -14.33 2.05 -8.94
N PHE A 88 -15.00 2.90 -9.72
CA PHE A 88 -16.01 3.84 -9.23
C PHE A 88 -17.37 3.45 -9.79
N ASP A 89 -18.37 3.41 -8.91
CA ASP A 89 -19.78 3.23 -9.21
C ASP A 89 -20.55 4.47 -8.75
N VAL A 90 -21.38 5.03 -9.63
CA VAL A 90 -22.13 6.27 -9.37
C VAL A 90 -23.61 5.98 -9.52
N ASN A 91 -24.37 6.23 -8.46
CA ASN A 91 -25.81 6.10 -8.44
C ASN A 91 -26.43 7.45 -8.08
N ILE A 92 -27.14 8.05 -9.03
CA ILE A 92 -27.79 9.36 -8.88
C ILE A 92 -29.29 9.12 -8.73
N GLY A 93 -29.79 9.32 -7.51
CA GLY A 93 -31.22 9.37 -7.23
C GLY A 93 -31.79 10.76 -7.44
N SER A 94 -33.11 10.91 -7.26
CA SER A 94 -33.81 12.20 -7.41
C SER A 94 -33.45 13.26 -6.37
N ASP A 95 -32.89 12.85 -5.22
CA ASP A 95 -32.58 13.72 -4.07
C ASP A 95 -31.13 13.56 -3.56
N ARG A 96 -30.48 12.44 -3.88
CA ARG A 96 -29.14 12.10 -3.38
C ARG A 96 -28.27 11.48 -4.46
N ALA A 97 -27.04 11.99 -4.58
CA ALA A 97 -25.98 11.39 -5.36
C ALA A 97 -25.10 10.53 -4.44
N ILE A 98 -24.97 9.24 -4.78
CA ILE A 98 -24.14 8.27 -4.06
C ILE A 98 -23.02 7.84 -5.00
N VAL A 99 -21.77 8.00 -4.54
CA VAL A 99 -20.59 7.51 -5.25
C VAL A 99 -19.91 6.47 -4.38
N THR A 100 -19.66 5.29 -4.94
CA THR A 100 -18.96 4.19 -4.28
C THR A 100 -17.66 3.91 -5.02
N ALA A 101 -16.56 3.85 -4.28
CA ALA A 101 -15.24 3.50 -4.78
C ALA A 101 -14.79 2.18 -4.16
N LYS A 102 -14.47 1.21 -5.01
CA LYS A 102 -13.78 -0.02 -4.63
C LYS A 102 -12.31 0.12 -5.02
N THR A 103 -11.44 0.16 -4.03
CA THR A 103 -9.99 0.34 -4.22
C THR A 103 -9.26 -0.96 -3.91
N GLU A 104 -8.33 -1.31 -4.77
CA GLU A 104 -7.52 -2.52 -4.70
C GLU A 104 -6.06 -2.09 -4.58
N VAL A 105 -5.36 -2.57 -3.56
CA VAL A 105 -3.96 -2.24 -3.27
C VAL A 105 -3.11 -3.48 -3.46
N ASP A 106 -2.16 -3.40 -4.38
CA ASP A 106 -1.24 -4.49 -4.69
C ASP A 106 -0.16 -4.60 -3.58
N ILE A 107 0.26 -5.83 -3.27
CA ILE A 107 1.36 -6.06 -2.34
C ILE A 107 2.67 -5.89 -3.11
N VAL A 108 3.41 -4.82 -2.83
CA VAL A 108 4.52 -4.36 -3.67
C VAL A 108 5.70 -5.33 -3.68
N PHE A 109 5.87 -6.12 -2.62
CA PHE A 109 7.03 -6.98 -2.41
C PHE A 109 6.77 -8.49 -2.59
N LEU A 110 5.52 -8.92 -2.82
CA LEU A 110 5.18 -10.30 -3.24
C LEU A 110 4.22 -10.28 -4.43
N SER A 111 4.76 -10.54 -5.61
CA SER A 111 3.95 -10.75 -6.81
C SER A 111 3.19 -12.07 -6.72
N GLY A 112 1.88 -12.04 -7.00
CA GLY A 112 1.03 -13.24 -7.02
C GLY A 112 0.12 -13.43 -5.81
N LEU A 113 0.19 -12.54 -4.81
CA LEU A 113 -0.83 -12.47 -3.77
C LEU A 113 -2.06 -11.68 -4.25
N PRO A 114 -3.27 -12.04 -3.78
CA PRO A 114 -4.46 -11.26 -4.09
C PRO A 114 -4.35 -9.85 -3.50
N PRO A 115 -4.77 -8.80 -4.24
CA PRO A 115 -4.72 -7.43 -3.75
C PRO A 115 -5.67 -7.23 -2.57
N ILE A 116 -5.31 -6.32 -1.68
CA ILE A 116 -6.15 -5.94 -0.55
C ILE A 116 -7.22 -4.99 -1.07
N THR A 117 -8.49 -5.36 -0.89
CA THR A 117 -9.61 -4.54 -1.38
C THR A 117 -10.31 -3.84 -0.23
N PHE A 118 -10.68 -2.58 -0.43
CA PHE A 118 -11.54 -1.82 0.48
C PHE A 118 -12.56 -1.01 -0.30
N THR A 119 -13.74 -0.83 0.30
CA THR A 119 -14.83 -0.06 -0.30
C THR A 119 -15.12 1.16 0.54
N ARG A 120 -15.28 2.31 -0.11
CA ARG A 120 -15.68 3.58 0.50
C ARG A 120 -16.78 4.21 -0.33
N SER A 121 -17.73 4.85 0.32
CA SER A 121 -18.81 5.58 -0.36
C SER A 121 -18.93 6.99 0.18
N ALA A 122 -19.33 7.92 -0.68
CA ALA A 122 -19.66 9.30 -0.35
C ALA A 122 -21.07 9.62 -0.85
N VAL A 123 -21.79 10.44 -0.09
CA VAL A 123 -23.18 10.83 -0.39
C VAL A 123 -23.29 12.34 -0.32
N ALA A 124 -23.94 12.96 -1.31
CA ALA A 124 -24.29 14.38 -1.30
C ALA A 124 -25.75 14.58 -1.73
N PRO A 125 -26.44 15.60 -1.21
CA PRO A 125 -27.74 16.01 -1.73
C PRO A 125 -27.58 16.55 -3.15
N VAL A 126 -28.54 16.22 -4.02
CA VAL A 126 -28.59 16.73 -5.39
C VAL A 126 -29.07 18.18 -5.34
N LEU A 127 -28.37 19.06 -6.05
CA LEU A 127 -28.79 20.47 -6.14
C LEU A 127 -29.76 20.62 -7.31
N ASP A 128 -30.95 21.17 -7.02
CA ASP A 128 -31.96 21.53 -8.02
C ASP A 128 -31.74 22.93 -8.60
#